data_AF-A0A525BY62-F1
#
_entry.id   AF-A0A525BY62-F1
#
_cell.length_a   1.000
_cell.length_b   1.000
_cell.length_c   1.000
_cell.angle_alpha   90.00
_cell.angle_beta   90.00
_cell.angle_gamma   90.00
#
_symmetry.space_group_name_H-M   'P 1'
#
loop_
_entity.id
_entity.type
_entity.pdbx_description
1 polymer ?
#
loop_
_entity_poly.entity_id
_entity_poly.type
_entity_poly.pdbx_seq_one_letter_code
_entity_poly.pdbx_strand_id
1 'polypeptide(L)' 'MIIVNTDFVTGKELETLGLVKGAMIQSKHIGRDIMAGLKSLIGGELVGYSQMINEA' A
#
# COMPACT_ATOMS: atom_id res chain seq x y z
N MET A 1 -8.96 17.50 -2.86
CA MET A 1 -7.84 16.98 -2.05
C MET A 1 -6.57 17.61 -2.58
N ILE A 2 -5.80 18.30 -1.74
CA ILE A 2 -4.54 18.94 -2.12
C ILE A 2 -3.42 18.01 -1.63
N ILE A 3 -2.55 17.56 -2.52
CA ILE A 3 -1.37 16.74 -2.18
C ILE A 3 -0.15 17.59 -2.49
N VAL A 4 0.64 17.85 -1.47
CA VAL A 4 1.90 18.59 -1.57
C VAL A 4 2.96 17.86 -0.78
N ASN A 5 4.22 18.04 -1.18
CA ASN A 5 5.40 17.56 -0.46
C ASN A 5 5.99 18.64 0.47
N THR A 6 5.26 19.74 0.68
CA THR A 6 5.65 20.84 1.56
C THR A 6 4.95 20.71 2.91
N ASP A 7 5.64 21.13 3.97
CA ASP A 7 5.12 21.04 5.34
C ASP A 7 3.97 22.01 5.63
N PHE A 8 3.76 23.01 4.76
CA PHE A 8 2.71 24.01 4.89
C PHE A 8 2.10 24.41 3.53
N VAL A 9 0.92 25.02 3.60
CA VAL A 9 0.22 25.62 2.45
C VAL A 9 -0.09 27.08 2.79
N THR A 10 0.45 28.03 2.02
CA THR A 10 0.27 29.47 2.28
C THR A 10 -1.21 29.84 2.35
N GLY A 11 -1.60 30.61 3.38
CA GLY A 11 -2.98 31.07 3.57
C GLY A 11 -3.94 29.99 4.08
N LYS A 12 -3.43 28.86 4.56
CA LYS A 12 -4.23 27.82 5.21
C LYS A 12 -3.72 27.51 6.61
N GLU A 13 -4.65 27.38 7.55
CA GLU A 13 -4.40 26.74 8.84
C GLU A 13 -4.60 25.23 8.68
N LEU A 14 -3.66 24.44 9.20
CA LEU A 14 -3.61 23.00 9.05
C LEU A 14 -3.66 22.34 10.44
N GLU A 15 -4.44 21.27 10.57
CA GLU A 15 -4.46 20.41 11.75
C GLU A 15 -3.76 19.09 11.44
N THR A 16 -2.86 18.65 12.33
CA THR A 16 -2.17 17.38 12.20
C THR A 16 -3.08 16.24 12.65
N LEU A 17 -3.52 15.40 11.70
CA LEU A 17 -4.37 14.24 12.00
C LEU A 17 -3.56 12.99 12.36
N GLY A 18 -2.44 12.74 11.68
CA GLY A 18 -1.59 11.57 11.87
C GLY A 18 -0.75 11.22 10.64
N LEU A 19 0.16 10.26 10.80
CA LEU A 19 1.02 9.79 9.72
C LEU A 19 0.28 8.78 8.83
N VAL A 20 0.30 9.00 7.52
CA VAL A 20 -0.25 8.08 6.52
C VAL A 20 0.87 7.53 5.66
N LYS A 21 0.93 6.20 5.49
CA LYS A 21 1.87 5.53 4.59
C LYS A 21 1.09 4.72 3.56
N GLY A 22 1.35 4.98 2.28
CA GLY A 22 0.86 4.16 1.17
C GLY A 22 1.93 3.17 0.72
N ALA A 23 1.52 1.96 0.35
CA ALA A 23 2.36 0.99 -0.36
C ALA A 23 1.58 0.47 -1.57
N MET A 24 2.27 0.29 -2.69
CA MET A 24 1.71 -0.32 -3.89
C MET A 24 2.64 -1.43 -4.32
N ILE A 25 2.07 -2.58 -4.69
CA ILE A 25 2.83 -3.72 -5.15
C ILE A 25 2.36 -4.07 -6.56
N GLN A 26 3.31 -4.27 -7.48
CA GLN A 26 3.01 -4.65 -8.85
C GLN A 26 2.89 -6.17 -8.97
N SER A 27 1.72 -6.64 -9.39
CA SER A 27 1.45 -8.04 -9.70
C SER A 27 2.22 -8.46 -10.96
N LYS A 28 3.20 -9.37 -10.82
CA LYS A 28 4.04 -9.83 -11.94
C LYS A 28 3.36 -10.91 -12.79
N HIS A 29 2.36 -11.63 -12.26
CA HIS A 29 1.64 -12.69 -12.97
C HIS A 29 0.19 -12.84 -12.47
N ILE A 30 -0.79 -12.35 -13.25
CA ILE A 30 -2.24 -12.44 -12.98
C ILE A 30 -2.68 -13.83 -12.45
N GLY A 31 -2.17 -14.93 -13.02
CA GLY A 31 -2.54 -16.30 -12.60
C GLY A 31 -2.05 -16.70 -11.21
N ARG A 32 -0.84 -16.28 -10.81
CA ARG A 32 -0.29 -16.57 -9.47
C ARG A 32 -0.93 -15.69 -8.39
N ASP A 33 -1.29 -14.46 -8.78
CA ASP A 33 -1.88 -13.47 -7.89
C ASP A 33 -3.37 -13.77 -7.59
N ILE A 34 -4.13 -14.32 -8.54
CA ILE A 34 -5.50 -14.83 -8.30
C ILE A 34 -5.49 -16.05 -7.37
N MET A 35 -4.55 -16.99 -7.57
CA MET A 35 -4.44 -18.19 -6.74
C MET A 35 -4.00 -17.85 -5.30
N ALA A 36 -3.16 -16.82 -5.14
CA ALA A 36 -2.80 -16.26 -3.84
C ALA A 36 -4.00 -15.56 -3.18
N GLY A 37 -4.78 -14.76 -3.91
CA GLY A 37 -6.02 -14.16 -3.41
C GLY A 37 -7.03 -15.21 -2.90
N LEU A 38 -7.17 -16.33 -3.60
CA LEU A 38 -7.99 -17.47 -3.16
C LEU A 38 -7.43 -18.14 -1.90
N LYS A 39 -6.09 -18.24 -1.75
CA LYS A 39 -5.48 -18.73 -0.50
C LYS A 39 -5.74 -17.81 0.69
N SER A 40 -5.78 -16.49 0.48
CA SER A 40 -6.10 -15.54 1.55
C SER A 40 -7.53 -15.72 2.08
N LEU A 41 -8.48 -16.06 1.20
CA LEU A 41 -9.86 -16.37 1.57
C LEU A 41 -10.01 -17.69 2.35
N ILE A 42 -9.07 -18.63 2.18
CA ILE A 42 -9.11 -19.97 2.79
C ILE A 42 -8.12 -20.07 3.99
N GLY A 43 -7.41 -19.00 4.32
CA GLY A 43 -6.49 -18.96 5.47
C GLY A 43 -5.09 -19.51 5.20
N GLY A 44 -4.60 -19.45 3.96
CA GLY A 44 -3.23 -19.80 3.59
C GLY A 44 -2.29 -18.58 3.59
N GLU A 45 -1.07 -18.74 4.11
CA GLU A 45 -0.04 -17.70 4.18
C GLU A 45 0.37 -17.17 2.78
N LEU A 46 0.33 -15.86 2.60
CA LEU A 46 0.70 -15.18 1.35
C LEU A 46 2.21 -14.95 1.27
N VAL A 47 3.00 -16.03 1.26
CA VAL A 47 4.48 -16.00 1.27
C VAL A 47 5.08 -15.07 0.19
N GLY A 48 4.45 -14.99 -0.99
CA GLY A 48 4.92 -14.13 -2.08
C GLY A 48 4.69 -12.63 -1.89
N TYR A 49 3.70 -12.23 -1.11
CA TYR A 49 3.35 -10.81 -0.90
C TYR A 49 4.30 -10.16 0.11
N SER A 50 4.67 -10.87 1.18
CA SER A 50 5.64 -10.39 2.18
C SER A 50 7.03 -10.13 1.60
N GLN A 51 7.47 -10.96 0.64
CA GLN A 51 8.74 -10.73 -0.06
C GLN A 51 8.70 -9.44 -0.90
N MET A 52 7.59 -9.19 -1.61
CA MET A 52 7.44 -7.99 -2.44
C MET A 52 7.28 -6.70 -1.62
N ILE A 53 6.73 -6.77 -0.41
CA ILE A 53 6.72 -5.64 0.54
C ILE A 53 8.13 -5.34 1.07
N ASN A 54 8.94 -6.38 1.33
CA ASN A 54 10.32 -6.19 1.79
C ASN A 54 11.27 -5.69 0.69
N GLU A 55 10.94 -5.92 -0.58
CA GLU A 55 11.71 -5.42 -1.73
C GLU A 55 11.36 -3.97 -2.13
N ALA A 56 10.25 -3.42 -1.64
CA ALA A 56 9.76 -2.07 -1.94
C ALA A 56 10.18 -1.04 -0.88
#